data_AF-A0A921UK08-F1
#
_entry.id   AF-A0A921UK08-F1
#
_cell.length_a   1.000
_cell.length_b   1.000
_cell.length_c   1.000
_cell.angle_alpha   90.00
_cell.angle_beta   90.00
_cell.angle_gamma   90.00
#
_symmetry.space_group_name_H-M   'P 1'
#
loop_
_entity.id
_entity.type
_entity.pdbx_description
1 polymer ?
#
loop_
_entity_poly.entity_id
_entity_poly.type
_entity_poly.pdbx_seq_one_letter_code
_entity_poly.pdbx_strand_id
1 'polypeptide(L)'
;GNSPDQIPHLEEHLLRNLDRNGVVRLGSWVETGDILVGKLTPQIASESSYIAEAGLLRAIFGLEVSTSKETSLKLPIGGRGRVIDGIAIVSKEKHRKYRTPERGK
;
A
#
# COMPACT_ATOMS: atom_id res chain seq x y z
N GLY A 1 -9.28 -0.88 -3.21
CA GLY A 1 -9.05 0.52 -3.59
C GLY A 1 -8.09 1.08 -2.57
N ASN A 2 -6.95 1.61 -3.01
CA ASN A 2 -5.91 2.13 -2.12
C ASN A 2 -6.19 3.62 -1.92
N SER A 3 -6.88 3.98 -0.83
CA SER A 3 -7.01 5.39 -0.46
C SER A 3 -5.65 5.90 0.04
N PRO A 4 -5.23 7.13 -0.29
CA PRO A 4 -3.94 7.68 0.13
C PRO A 4 -3.77 7.69 1.66
N ASP A 5 -4.85 7.88 2.42
CA ASP A 5 -4.88 7.85 3.89
C ASP A 5 -4.50 6.48 4.49
N GLN A 6 -4.46 5.42 3.67
CA GLN A 6 -4.15 4.07 4.13
C GLN A 6 -2.68 3.71 3.99
N ILE A 7 -1.81 4.58 3.45
CA ILE A 7 -0.39 4.28 3.28
C ILE A 7 0.37 4.73 4.54
N PRO A 8 0.69 3.81 5.48
CA PRO A 8 1.34 4.19 6.72
C PRO A 8 2.79 4.59 6.45
N HIS A 9 3.34 5.44 7.33
CA HIS A 9 4.76 5.82 7.39
C HIS A 9 5.29 6.69 6.24
N LEU A 10 4.42 7.26 5.41
CA LEU A 10 4.79 8.24 4.39
C LEU A 10 4.41 9.65 4.82
N GLU A 11 5.31 10.58 4.50
CA GLU A 11 5.08 12.00 4.70
C GLU A 11 3.91 12.49 3.84
N GLU A 12 3.04 13.31 4.42
CA GLU A 12 1.84 13.83 3.75
C GLU A 12 2.16 14.57 2.44
N HIS A 13 3.32 15.24 2.39
CA HIS A 13 3.76 15.96 1.20
C HIS A 13 4.00 15.05 -0.02
N LEU A 14 4.30 13.77 0.19
CA LEU A 14 4.50 12.78 -0.89
C LEU A 14 3.18 12.25 -1.45
N LEU A 15 2.10 12.36 -0.67
CA LEU A 15 0.76 11.88 -1.00
C LEU A 15 -0.15 13.00 -1.53
N ARG A 16 0.22 14.27 -1.34
CA ARG A 16 -0.58 15.48 -1.67
C ARG A 16 -1.17 15.51 -3.08
N ASN A 17 -0.50 14.86 -4.04
CA ASN A 17 -0.86 14.88 -5.44
C ASN A 17 -1.72 13.67 -5.86
N LEU A 18 -1.95 12.69 -4.98
CA LEU A 18 -2.76 11.52 -5.26
C LEU A 18 -4.25 11.83 -5.17
N ASP A 19 -5.04 11.20 -6.03
CA ASP A 19 -6.49 11.19 -5.96
C ASP A 19 -7.00 10.10 -5.01
N ARG A 20 -8.33 9.95 -4.96
CA ARG A 20 -9.00 8.95 -4.10
C ARG A 20 -8.66 7.50 -4.48
N ASN A 21 -8.16 7.27 -5.68
CA ASN A 21 -7.75 5.96 -6.17
C ASN A 21 -6.27 5.67 -5.87
N GLY A 22 -5.56 6.64 -5.29
CA GLY A 22 -4.13 6.56 -5.06
C GLY A 22 -3.31 6.81 -6.32
N VAL A 23 -3.83 7.52 -7.32
CA VAL A 23 -3.11 7.85 -8.57
C VAL A 23 -2.89 9.36 -8.65
N VAL A 24 -1.72 9.78 -9.14
CA VAL A 24 -1.39 11.19 -9.31
C VAL A 24 -2.39 11.91 -10.22
N ARG A 25 -2.78 13.13 -9.82
CA ARG A 25 -3.74 13.96 -10.55
C ARG A 25 -3.12 14.58 -11.80
N LEU A 26 -3.91 14.64 -12.88
CA LEU A 26 -3.52 15.37 -14.09
C LEU A 26 -3.28 16.86 -13.77
N GLY A 27 -2.23 17.41 -14.35
CA GLY A 27 -1.81 18.79 -14.13
C GLY A 27 -1.03 19.02 -12.82
N SER A 28 -0.86 18.01 -11.96
CA SER A 28 0.00 18.15 -10.77
C SER A 28 1.44 18.41 -11.18
N TRP A 29 2.09 19.33 -10.45
CA TRP A 29 3.54 19.46 -10.48
C TRP A 29 4.14 18.43 -9.52
N VAL A 30 5.09 17.65 -10.02
CA VAL A 30 5.75 16.57 -9.26
C VAL A 30 7.26 16.75 -9.28
N GLU A 31 7.89 16.33 -8.19
CA GLU A 31 9.33 16.37 -8.00
C GLU A 31 9.86 15.01 -7.55
N THR A 32 11.19 14.88 -7.53
CA THR A 32 11.87 13.65 -7.14
C THR A 32 11.34 13.13 -5.80
N GLY A 33 10.94 11.86 -5.77
CA GLY A 33 10.41 11.21 -4.57
C GLY A 33 8.89 11.25 -4.44
N ASP A 34 8.18 12.14 -5.13
CA ASP A 34 6.71 12.20 -5.11
C ASP A 34 6.11 10.85 -5.53
N ILE A 35 5.02 10.44 -4.87
CA ILE A 35 4.32 9.21 -5.24
C ILE A 35 3.41 9.47 -6.44
N LEU A 36 3.61 8.66 -7.48
CA LEU A 36 2.79 8.68 -8.70
C LEU A 36 1.62 7.70 -8.62
N VAL A 37 1.84 6.54 -7.99
CA VAL A 37 0.82 5.51 -7.77
C VAL A 37 1.02 4.87 -6.41
N GLY A 38 0.08 5.10 -5.49
CA GLY A 38 0.02 4.48 -4.16
C GLY A 38 -0.30 3.00 -4.22
N LYS A 39 0.59 2.15 -3.69
CA LYS A 39 0.41 0.69 -3.66
C LYS A 39 0.83 0.09 -2.33
N LEU A 40 -0.12 -0.61 -1.72
CA LEU A 40 0.13 -1.48 -0.58
C LEU A 40 0.05 -2.93 -1.03
N THR A 41 1.15 -3.65 -0.86
CA THR A 41 1.17 -5.09 -1.11
C THR A 41 0.92 -5.80 0.22
N PRO A 42 -0.13 -6.62 0.34
CA PRO A 42 -0.32 -7.42 1.53
C PRO A 42 0.87 -8.36 1.68
N GLN A 43 1.53 -8.33 2.83
CA GLN A 43 2.53 -9.32 3.18
C GLN A 43 1.77 -10.59 3.52
N ILE A 44 2.01 -11.64 2.73
CA ILE A 44 1.42 -12.95 2.98
C ILE A 44 1.89 -13.38 4.37
N ALA A 45 0.96 -13.42 5.32
CA ALA A 45 1.19 -13.92 6.66
C ALA A 45 1.30 -15.45 6.60
N SER A 46 2.41 -15.97 6.08
CA SER A 46 2.78 -17.37 6.27
C SER A 46 3.83 -17.52 7.37
N GLU A 47 4.75 -16.56 7.53
CA GLU A 47 5.84 -16.67 8.51
C GLU A 47 5.70 -15.74 9.72
N SER A 48 5.14 -14.53 9.55
CA SER A 48 5.23 -13.50 10.61
C SER A 48 4.21 -13.66 11.74
N SER A 49 3.09 -14.36 11.51
CA SER A 49 2.08 -14.67 12.53
C SER A 49 2.49 -15.81 13.45
N TYR A 50 3.55 -16.55 13.11
CA TYR A 50 4.11 -17.64 13.93
C TYR A 50 5.25 -17.19 14.83
N ILE A 51 5.72 -15.94 14.72
CA ILE A 51 6.78 -15.42 15.58
C ILE A 51 6.17 -15.10 16.95
N ALA A 52 6.61 -15.83 17.98
CA ALA A 52 6.10 -15.73 19.35
C ALA A 52 6.09 -14.27 19.87
N GLU A 53 7.09 -13.48 19.48
CA GLU A 53 7.21 -12.06 19.84
C GLU A 53 6.08 -11.21 19.26
N ALA A 54 5.67 -11.44 18.00
CA ALA A 54 4.56 -10.71 17.38
C ALA A 54 3.21 -11.09 18.01
N GLY A 55 3.02 -12.37 18.35
CA GLY A 55 1.85 -12.83 19.10
C GLY A 55 1.78 -12.23 20.51
N LEU A 56 2.91 -12.12 21.20
CA LEU A 56 3.03 -11.55 22.53
C LEU A 56 2.78 -10.03 22.50
N LEU A 57 3.36 -9.30 21.53
CA LEU A 57 3.09 -7.87 21.33
C LEU A 57 1.61 -7.58 21.04
N ARG A 58 0.96 -8.40 20.21
CA ARG A 58 -0.49 -8.28 19.96
C ARG A 58 -1.32 -8.54 21.22
N ALA A 59 -0.93 -9.53 22.03
CA ALA A 59 -1.63 -9.90 23.25
C ALA A 59 -1.48 -8.83 24.36
N ILE A 60 -0.31 -8.20 24.47
CA ILE A 60 -0.03 -7.18 25.50
C ILE A 60 -0.55 -5.80 25.07
N PHE A 61 -0.33 -5.39 23.82
CA PHE A 61 -0.61 -4.02 23.38
C PHE A 61 -1.86 -3.88 22.51
N GLY A 62 -2.49 -4.99 22.10
CA GLY A 62 -3.64 -4.94 21.18
C GLY A 62 -3.31 -4.35 19.80
N LEU A 63 -2.02 -4.19 19.48
CA LEU A 63 -1.57 -3.53 18.25
C LEU A 63 -1.72 -4.49 17.07
N GLU A 64 -2.53 -4.08 16.10
CA GLU A 64 -2.57 -4.71 14.79
C GLU A 64 -1.36 -4.22 14.01
N VAL A 65 -0.34 -5.09 13.87
CA VAL A 65 0.83 -4.77 13.05
C VAL A 65 0.36 -4.70 11.60
N SER A 66 0.52 -3.55 10.95
CA SER A 66 0.18 -3.37 9.54
C SER A 66 0.90 -4.44 8.70
N THR A 67 0.16 -5.47 8.29
CA THR A 67 0.71 -6.57 7.49
C THR A 67 0.94 -6.17 6.04
N SER A 68 0.97 -4.88 5.71
CA SER A 68 1.08 -4.38 4.33
C SER A 68 2.40 -3.66 4.13
N LYS A 69 3.09 -4.01 3.03
CA LYS A 69 4.33 -3.36 2.61
C LYS A 69 4.03 -2.27 1.58
N GLU A 70 4.60 -1.10 1.80
CA GLU A 70 4.59 0.02 0.85
C GLU A 70 5.42 -0.35 -0.39
N THR A 71 4.79 -0.28 -1.57
CA THR A 71 5.36 -0.70 -2.88
C THR A 71 4.94 0.25 -3.99
N SER A 72 4.72 1.52 -3.66
CA SER A 72 4.22 2.56 -4.54
C SER A 72 5.23 2.91 -5.62
N LEU A 73 4.73 3.40 -6.76
CA LEU A 73 5.55 3.98 -7.80
C LEU A 73 5.90 5.42 -7.43
N LYS A 74 7.20 5.72 -7.34
CA LYS A 74 7.73 7.04 -7.00
C LYS A 74 8.42 7.66 -8.21
N LEU A 75 8.43 8.98 -8.31
CA LEU A 75 9.19 9.67 -9.35
C LEU A 75 10.70 9.47 -9.09
N PRO A 76 11.46 8.96 -10.08
CA PRO A 76 12.89 8.71 -9.91
C PRO A 76 13.68 10.01 -9.75
N ILE A 77 14.90 9.87 -9.23
CA ILE A 77 15.83 10.98 -9.05
C ILE A 77 16.09 11.72 -10.36
N GLY A 78 16.13 13.05 -10.28
CA GLY A 78 16.34 13.92 -11.45
C GLY A 78 15.08 14.20 -12.26
N GLY A 79 13.94 13.55 -11.93
CA GLY A 79 12.64 13.87 -12.50
C GLY A 79 11.99 15.07 -11.84
N ARG A 80 11.43 15.97 -12.65
CA ARG A 80 10.45 16.99 -12.25
C ARG A 80 9.60 17.39 -13.44
N GLY A 81 8.36 17.79 -13.21
CA GLY A 81 7.51 18.31 -14.28
C GLY A 81 6.04 18.25 -13.97
N ARG A 82 5.23 18.41 -15.01
CA ARG A 82 3.77 18.41 -14.93
C ARG A 82 3.20 17.11 -15.47
N VAL A 83 2.29 16.51 -14.73
CA VAL A 83 1.57 15.30 -15.19
C VAL A 83 0.65 15.69 -16.33
N ILE A 84 0.89 15.13 -17.52
CA ILE A 84 0.12 15.45 -18.74
C ILE A 84 -0.90 14.37 -19.09
N ASP A 85 -0.66 13.12 -18.70
CA ASP A 85 -1.51 11.98 -19.01
C ASP A 85 -1.34 10.88 -17.96
N GLY A 86 -2.33 9.99 -17.86
CA GLY A 86 -2.35 8.86 -16.94
C GLY A 86 -3.27 7.75 -17.44
N ILE A 87 -2.71 6.56 -17.64
CA ILE A 87 -3.46 5.39 -18.11
C ILE A 87 -3.57 4.38 -16.97
N ALA A 88 -4.80 4.03 -16.59
CA ALA A 88 -5.08 2.96 -15.63
C ALA A 88 -5.55 1.70 -16.36
N ILE A 89 -4.74 0.65 -16.33
CA ILE A 89 -5.11 -0.68 -16.86
C ILE A 89 -5.55 -1.56 -15.69
N VAL A 90 -6.82 -1.96 -15.68
CA VAL A 90 -7.38 -2.81 -14.63
C VAL A 90 -7.54 -4.24 -15.14
N SER A 91 -6.67 -5.13 -14.71
CA SER A 91 -6.80 -6.57 -14.92
C SER A 91 -7.49 -7.19 -13.71
N LYS A 92 -8.62 -7.90 -13.92
CA LYS A 92 -9.30 -8.63 -12.84
C LYS A 92 -8.53 -9.91 -12.53
N GLU A 93 -7.73 -9.91 -11.47
CA GLU A 93 -7.08 -11.12 -10.97
C GLU A 93 -8.07 -11.93 -10.09
N LYS A 94 -8.24 -13.22 -10.40
CA LYS A 94 -9.13 -14.11 -9.65
C LYS A 94 -8.48 -14.44 -8.30
N HIS A 95 -8.90 -13.81 -7.21
CA HIS A 95 -8.50 -14.22 -5.87
C HIS A 95 -8.96 -15.66 -5.58
N ARG A 96 -8.03 -16.62 -5.65
CA ARG A 96 -8.22 -17.98 -5.12
C ARG A 96 -8.30 -17.88 -3.60
N LYS A 97 -9.52 -17.85 -3.06
CA LYS A 97 -9.76 -17.84 -1.61
C LYS A 97 -8.98 -19.00 -0.96
N TYR A 98 -8.06 -18.69 -0.05
CA TYR A 98 -7.50 -19.68 0.86
C TYR A 98 -8.64 -20.13 1.78
N ARG A 99 -9.05 -21.39 1.65
CA ARG A 99 -10.10 -22.02 2.44
C ARG A 99 -9.47 -22.46 3.76
N THR A 100 -9.77 -21.78 4.85
CA THR A 100 -9.38 -22.24 6.19
C THR A 100 -10.13 -23.54 6.49
N PRO A 101 -9.47 -24.65 6.86
CA PRO A 101 -10.17 -25.85 7.30
C PRO A 101 -10.77 -25.59 8.69
N GLU A 102 -12.10 -25.67 8.79
CA GLU A 102 -12.76 -25.74 10.09
C GLU A 102 -12.35 -27.05 10.79
N ARG A 103 -11.66 -26.94 11.92
CA ARG A 103 -11.54 -28.08 12.84
C ARG A 103 -12.81 -28.13 13.67
N GLY A 104 -13.59 -29.19 13.42
CA GLY A 104 -14.77 -29.55 14.20
C GLY A 104 -14.44 -29.82 15.67
N LYS A 105 -15.49 -29.70 16.47
CA LYS A 105 -15.57 -29.87 17.92
C LYS A 105 -15.03 -31.19 18.43
#